data_AF-A0A9W3BRJ4-F1
#
_entry.id   AF-A0A9W3BRJ4-F1
#
_cell.length_a   1.000
_cell.length_b   1.000
_cell.length_c   1.000
_cell.angle_alpha   90.00
_cell.angle_beta   90.00
_cell.angle_gamma   90.00
#
_symmetry.space_group_name_H-M   'P 1'
#
loop_
_entity.id
_entity.type
_entity.pdbx_description
1 polymer ?
#
loop_
_entity_poly.entity_id
_entity_poly.type
_entity_poly.pdbx_seq_one_letter_code
_entity_poly.pdbx_strand_id
1 'polypeptide(L)'
;MSIPECQKVLPEDYVFKAIDALPSIAHPMTQFASGVMALQVDGSVLNYPGLSNTFWESTFEDALNLIARVPVVASYVYRRIYKDASIIPLDDSLDYGANFSPMLGFDSPHMKELMRLYITMHRFVLVLFRVLIGIKSLVEECGEKISKEEYVWKTLNSSKVIPGYGHGVLRKTDPRYVCQRVFALKHLPDDPLFQLVSKLYEVVPPILTELGKILYFHYHFIWFQLSHIVSMGYLLVLFWFQLIRGRALGLPLERPKSVNMDWLNNFMRLSR
;
A
#
# COMPACT_ATOMS: atom_id res chain seq x y z
N MET A 1 10.93 8.99 -33.05
CA MET A 1 9.85 8.77 -32.08
C MET A 1 10.18 9.64 -30.87
N SER A 2 9.68 10.88 -30.87
CA SER A 2 9.87 11.80 -29.75
C SER A 2 9.11 11.26 -28.55
N ILE A 3 9.79 11.15 -27.40
CA ILE A 3 9.12 10.84 -26.14
C ILE A 3 8.05 11.92 -25.94
N PRO A 4 6.77 11.56 -25.84
CA PRO A 4 5.72 12.56 -25.63
C PRO A 4 6.01 13.31 -24.34
N GLU A 5 6.04 14.65 -24.43
CA GLU A 5 6.14 15.51 -23.26
C GLU A 5 4.92 15.22 -22.38
N CYS A 6 5.14 14.79 -21.13
CA CYS A 6 4.11 14.57 -20.13
C CYS A 6 3.34 15.90 -19.94
N GLN A 7 2.22 16.03 -20.66
CA GLN A 7 1.71 17.33 -21.11
C GLN A 7 1.13 18.21 -19.99
N LYS A 8 0.89 17.63 -18.80
CA LYS A 8 0.53 18.34 -17.55
C LYS A 8 0.94 17.48 -16.34
N VAL A 9 2.04 17.87 -15.67
CA VAL A 9 2.55 17.16 -14.48
C VAL A 9 1.66 17.40 -13.25
N LEU A 10 1.02 18.56 -13.15
CA LEU A 10 0.21 18.95 -11.99
C LEU A 10 -1.30 18.78 -12.27
N PRO A 11 -2.07 18.25 -11.30
CA PRO A 11 -3.53 18.24 -11.35
C PRO A 11 -4.09 19.67 -11.45
N GLU A 12 -5.15 19.84 -12.25
CA GLU A 12 -5.89 21.11 -12.29
C GLU A 12 -6.75 21.32 -11.04
N ASP A 13 -7.14 22.58 -10.80
CA ASP A 13 -7.89 23.01 -9.61
C ASP A 13 -9.19 22.23 -9.36
N TYR A 14 -9.84 21.72 -10.42
CA TYR A 14 -11.09 20.99 -10.29
C TYR A 14 -10.89 19.67 -9.51
N VAL A 15 -9.69 19.09 -9.53
CA VAL A 15 -9.36 17.87 -8.77
C VAL A 15 -9.40 18.15 -7.28
N PHE A 16 -8.81 19.25 -6.84
CA PHE A 16 -8.83 19.66 -5.43
C PHE A 16 -10.24 20.05 -5.00
N LYS A 17 -10.99 20.78 -5.83
CA LYS A 17 -12.40 21.11 -5.57
C LYS A 17 -13.28 19.86 -5.41
N ALA A 18 -13.05 18.83 -6.20
CA ALA A 18 -13.77 17.56 -6.08
C ALA A 18 -13.48 16.85 -4.74
N ILE A 19 -12.25 16.92 -4.26
CA ILE A 19 -11.85 16.40 -2.94
C ILE A 19 -12.46 17.26 -1.82
N ASP A 20 -12.44 18.58 -1.96
CA ASP A 20 -12.93 19.52 -0.96
C ASP A 20 -14.44 19.51 -0.80
N ALA A 21 -15.17 19.11 -1.84
CA ALA A 21 -16.62 18.88 -1.77
C ALA A 21 -17.00 17.75 -0.80
N LEU A 22 -16.07 16.85 -0.47
CA LEU A 22 -16.28 15.83 0.54
C LEU A 22 -16.10 16.39 1.96
N PRO A 23 -16.89 15.92 2.95
CA PRO A 23 -16.66 16.28 4.36
C PRO A 23 -15.22 15.96 4.80
N SER A 24 -14.64 16.79 5.67
CA SER A 24 -13.28 16.57 6.21
C SER A 24 -13.12 15.24 6.95
N ILE A 25 -14.21 14.76 7.56
CA ILE A 25 -14.31 13.45 8.24
C ILE A 25 -14.33 12.25 7.28
N ALA A 26 -14.48 12.47 5.97
CA ALA A 26 -14.55 11.38 5.00
C ALA A 26 -13.26 10.55 5.06
N HIS A 27 -13.39 9.23 4.97
CA HIS A 27 -12.24 8.34 5.03
C HIS A 27 -11.21 8.73 3.95
N PRO A 28 -9.90 8.78 4.26
CA PRO A 28 -8.94 9.31 3.30
C PRO A 28 -8.88 8.53 1.97
N MET A 29 -9.26 7.24 1.95
CA MET A 29 -9.36 6.44 0.71
C MET A 29 -10.49 6.95 -0.19
N THR A 30 -11.59 7.41 0.40
CA THR A 30 -12.72 7.97 -0.35
C THR A 30 -12.32 9.30 -0.98
N GLN A 31 -11.61 10.14 -0.22
CA GLN A 31 -11.06 11.40 -0.73
C GLN A 31 -10.06 11.14 -1.87
N PHE A 32 -9.13 10.21 -1.67
CA PHE A 32 -8.15 9.82 -2.67
C PHE A 32 -8.79 9.24 -3.94
N ALA A 33 -9.71 8.28 -3.81
CA ALA A 33 -10.40 7.68 -4.94
C ALA A 33 -11.21 8.72 -5.73
N SER A 34 -11.88 9.65 -5.04
CA SER A 34 -12.62 10.74 -5.69
C SER A 34 -11.69 11.68 -6.45
N GLY A 35 -10.52 11.99 -5.89
CA GLY A 35 -9.47 12.76 -6.59
C GLY A 35 -8.93 12.03 -7.83
N VAL A 36 -8.70 10.72 -7.76
CA VAL A 36 -8.30 9.90 -8.91
C VAL A 36 -9.40 9.86 -9.97
N MET A 37 -10.67 9.78 -9.56
CA MET A 37 -11.80 9.87 -10.49
C MET A 37 -11.90 11.25 -11.16
N ALA A 38 -11.54 12.33 -10.47
CA ALA A 38 -11.46 13.64 -11.12
C ALA A 38 -10.33 13.69 -12.17
N LEU A 39 -9.16 13.09 -11.89
CA LEU A 39 -8.07 13.00 -12.86
C LEU A 39 -8.45 12.28 -14.17
N GLN A 40 -9.48 11.43 -14.15
CA GLN A 40 -9.95 10.72 -15.34
C GLN A 40 -10.43 11.66 -16.45
N VAL A 41 -10.84 12.89 -16.13
CA VAL A 41 -11.25 13.91 -17.13
C VAL A 41 -10.15 14.21 -18.16
N ASP A 42 -8.88 14.13 -17.74
CA ASP A 42 -7.72 14.35 -18.62
C ASP A 42 -7.27 13.08 -19.37
N GLY A 43 -7.97 11.94 -19.19
CA GLY A 43 -7.55 10.65 -19.73
C GLY A 43 -7.69 10.58 -21.26
N SER A 44 -6.57 10.34 -21.94
CA SER A 44 -6.50 10.18 -23.40
C SER A 44 -7.25 8.94 -23.89
N VAL A 45 -7.37 7.90 -23.06
CA VAL A 45 -8.11 6.66 -23.36
C VAL A 45 -9.59 6.91 -23.64
N LEU A 46 -10.20 7.97 -23.08
CA LEU A 46 -11.62 8.29 -23.29
C LEU A 46 -11.94 8.73 -24.72
N ASN A 47 -10.97 9.35 -25.37
CA ASN A 47 -11.11 9.86 -26.73
C ASN A 47 -10.65 8.83 -27.77
N TYR A 48 -10.31 7.61 -27.35
CA TYR A 48 -9.75 6.61 -28.23
C TYR A 48 -10.87 5.92 -29.04
N PRO A 49 -10.79 5.88 -30.39
CA PRO A 49 -11.92 5.54 -31.26
C PRO A 49 -12.34 4.05 -31.28
N GLY A 50 -11.65 3.17 -30.55
CA GLY A 50 -12.00 1.75 -30.45
C GLY A 50 -10.83 0.84 -30.10
N LEU A 51 -11.01 -0.47 -30.00
CA LEU A 51 -9.91 -1.40 -29.71
C LEU A 51 -9.03 -1.57 -30.95
N SER A 52 -7.82 -0.99 -30.91
CA SER A 52 -6.81 -1.09 -31.96
C SER A 52 -5.49 -1.63 -31.39
N ASN A 53 -4.59 -2.07 -32.27
CA ASN A 53 -3.24 -2.51 -31.88
C ASN A 53 -2.41 -1.41 -31.22
N THR A 54 -2.79 -0.13 -31.32
CA THR A 54 -2.12 1.00 -30.68
C THR A 54 -2.83 1.47 -29.40
N PHE A 55 -3.86 0.75 -28.93
CA PHE A 55 -4.60 1.14 -27.71
C PHE A 55 -3.73 1.18 -26.44
N TRP A 56 -2.64 0.40 -26.42
CA TRP A 56 -1.67 0.42 -25.33
C TRP A 56 -0.91 1.74 -25.23
N GLU A 57 -0.78 2.51 -26.32
CA GLU A 57 -0.05 3.80 -26.34
C GLU A 57 -0.79 4.84 -25.50
N SER A 58 -2.09 5.04 -25.72
CA SER A 58 -2.92 5.91 -24.88
C SER A 58 -3.00 5.40 -23.44
N THR A 59 -3.03 4.08 -23.24
CA THR A 59 -3.00 3.49 -21.89
C THR A 59 -1.68 3.77 -21.19
N PHE A 60 -0.56 3.77 -21.92
CA PHE A 60 0.77 4.06 -21.41
C PHE A 60 0.91 5.53 -21.00
N GLU A 61 0.44 6.46 -21.83
CA GLU A 61 0.42 7.89 -21.51
C GLU A 61 -0.42 8.17 -20.25
N ASP A 62 -1.65 7.66 -20.19
CA ASP A 62 -2.54 7.85 -19.04
C ASP A 62 -1.95 7.23 -17.77
N ALA A 63 -1.31 6.06 -17.88
CA ALA A 63 -0.63 5.43 -16.75
C ALA A 63 0.54 6.27 -16.22
N LEU A 64 1.38 6.84 -17.10
CA LEU A 64 2.50 7.70 -16.70
C LEU A 64 2.00 9.01 -16.08
N ASN A 65 1.02 9.66 -16.71
CA ASN A 65 0.39 10.88 -16.19
C ASN A 65 -0.20 10.63 -14.80
N LEU A 66 -0.86 9.49 -14.60
CA LEU A 66 -1.45 9.14 -13.32
C LEU A 66 -0.38 8.82 -12.26
N ILE A 67 0.69 8.10 -12.61
CA ILE A 67 1.83 7.87 -11.71
C ILE A 67 2.42 9.21 -11.23
N ALA A 68 2.60 10.19 -12.12
CA ALA A 68 3.14 11.50 -11.76
C ALA A 68 2.20 12.30 -10.83
N ARG A 69 0.87 12.22 -11.04
CA ARG A 69 -0.13 13.05 -10.32
C ARG A 69 -0.60 12.46 -9.00
N VAL A 70 -0.55 11.14 -8.85
CA VAL A 70 -1.03 10.44 -7.65
C VAL A 70 -0.35 10.90 -6.35
N PRO A 71 0.99 11.11 -6.29
CA PRO A 71 1.65 11.67 -5.10
C PRO A 71 1.11 13.04 -4.71
N VAL A 72 0.78 13.89 -5.68
CA VAL A 72 0.24 15.24 -5.46
C VAL A 72 -1.16 15.14 -4.84
N VAL A 73 -2.03 14.29 -5.39
CA VAL A 73 -3.36 14.04 -4.82
C VAL A 73 -3.29 13.40 -3.43
N ALA A 74 -2.42 12.41 -3.24
CA ALA A 74 -2.26 11.73 -1.97
C ALA A 74 -1.70 12.66 -0.88
N SER A 75 -0.72 13.49 -1.21
CA SER A 75 -0.18 14.48 -0.26
C SER A 75 -1.19 15.58 0.07
N TYR A 76 -2.01 16.00 -0.90
CA TYR A 76 -3.12 16.91 -0.63
C TYR A 76 -4.11 16.34 0.39
N VAL A 77 -4.57 15.10 0.18
CA VAL A 77 -5.45 14.40 1.14
C VAL A 77 -4.78 14.28 2.51
N TYR A 78 -3.46 14.01 2.56
CA TYR A 78 -2.74 13.99 3.84
C TYR A 78 -2.83 15.31 4.56
N ARG A 79 -2.51 16.39 3.86
CA ARG A 79 -2.41 17.69 4.49
C ARG A 79 -3.77 18.27 4.81
N ARG A 80 -4.80 17.97 4.02
CA ARG A 80 -6.18 18.33 4.32
C ARG A 80 -6.67 17.74 5.65
N ILE A 81 -6.31 16.49 5.95
CA ILE A 81 -6.77 15.81 7.16
C ILE A 81 -5.90 16.15 8.38
N TYR A 82 -4.58 16.30 8.19
CA TYR A 82 -3.63 16.35 9.30
C TYR A 82 -2.81 17.66 9.41
N LYS A 83 -2.85 18.54 8.40
CA LYS A 83 -1.97 19.73 8.26
C LYS A 83 -2.69 20.94 7.62
N ASP A 84 -3.96 21.15 7.94
CA ASP A 84 -4.77 22.31 7.55
C ASP A 84 -4.79 22.62 6.02
N ALA A 85 -4.77 21.57 5.19
CA ALA A 85 -4.86 21.66 3.71
C ALA A 85 -3.77 22.50 3.02
N SER A 86 -2.65 22.75 3.69
CA SER A 86 -1.52 23.43 3.07
C SER A 86 -0.95 22.59 1.90
N ILE A 87 -0.66 23.21 0.74
CA ILE A 87 -0.05 22.54 -0.41
C ILE A 87 1.45 22.85 -0.44
N ILE A 88 2.28 21.83 -0.67
CA ILE A 88 3.71 22.00 -0.95
C ILE A 88 3.90 21.66 -2.43
N PRO A 89 4.50 22.55 -3.24
CA PRO A 89 4.69 22.31 -4.66
C PRO A 89 5.70 21.18 -4.89
N LEU A 90 5.58 20.56 -6.06
CA LEU A 90 6.53 19.58 -6.58
C LEU A 90 7.89 20.27 -6.83
N ASP A 91 8.98 19.57 -6.52
CA ASP A 91 10.34 19.99 -6.89
C ASP A 91 10.86 19.12 -8.04
N ASP A 92 11.08 19.71 -9.21
CA ASP A 92 11.54 19.01 -10.43
C ASP A 92 12.97 18.47 -10.31
N SER A 93 13.74 18.91 -9.31
CA SER A 93 15.10 18.40 -9.06
C SER A 93 15.13 17.08 -8.29
N LEU A 94 14.03 16.69 -7.66
CA LEU A 94 13.93 15.51 -6.80
C LEU A 94 13.34 14.31 -7.52
N ASP A 95 13.83 13.11 -7.18
CA ASP A 95 13.21 11.86 -7.64
C ASP A 95 11.83 11.63 -7.03
N TYR A 96 11.05 10.74 -7.65
CA TYR A 96 9.67 10.43 -7.26
C TYR A 96 9.46 10.15 -5.77
N GLY A 97 10.36 9.36 -5.14
CA GLY A 97 10.25 9.03 -3.71
C GLY A 97 10.68 10.17 -2.81
N ALA A 98 11.72 10.90 -3.21
CA ALA A 98 12.20 12.06 -2.49
C ALA A 98 11.26 13.27 -2.56
N ASN A 99 10.49 13.41 -3.64
CA ASN A 99 9.51 14.48 -3.82
C ASN A 99 8.28 14.27 -2.93
N PHE A 100 7.86 13.00 -2.77
CA PHE A 100 6.68 12.69 -1.97
C PHE A 100 6.85 12.98 -0.48
N SER A 101 8.05 12.79 0.08
CA SER A 101 8.30 13.01 1.51
C SER A 101 8.09 14.48 1.94
N PRO A 102 8.70 15.50 1.30
CA PRO A 102 8.42 16.91 1.57
C PRO A 102 6.97 17.29 1.32
N MET A 103 6.32 16.76 0.28
CA MET A 103 4.90 17.02 0.03
C MET A 103 3.99 16.55 1.18
N LEU A 104 4.41 15.55 1.96
CA LEU A 104 3.72 15.12 3.19
C LEU A 104 4.10 15.94 4.43
N GLY A 105 5.06 16.85 4.31
CA GLY A 105 5.59 17.67 5.40
C GLY A 105 6.80 17.06 6.12
N PHE A 106 7.50 16.09 5.50
CA PHE A 106 8.71 15.48 6.07
C PHE A 106 9.94 15.72 5.18
N ASP A 107 10.88 16.52 5.66
CA ASP A 107 12.06 16.90 4.87
C ASP A 107 13.36 16.14 5.26
N SER A 108 13.32 15.31 6.30
CA SER A 108 14.50 14.55 6.74
C SER A 108 15.07 13.67 5.61
N PRO A 109 16.39 13.69 5.35
CA PRO A 109 17.02 12.82 4.35
C PRO A 109 16.73 11.33 4.58
N HIS A 110 16.68 10.91 5.85
CA HIS A 110 16.33 9.54 6.23
C HIS A 110 14.90 9.18 5.85
N MET A 111 13.98 10.15 5.89
CA MET A 111 12.60 9.96 5.49
C MET A 111 12.47 9.81 3.96
N LYS A 112 13.27 10.56 3.19
CA LYS A 112 13.36 10.42 1.73
C LYS A 112 13.87 9.02 1.34
N GLU A 113 14.93 8.53 2.00
CA GLU A 113 15.43 7.16 1.82
C GLU A 113 14.40 6.09 2.18
N LEU A 114 13.73 6.26 3.32
CA LEU A 114 12.66 5.37 3.75
C LEU A 114 11.50 5.36 2.74
N MET A 115 11.16 6.52 2.17
CA MET A 115 10.11 6.63 1.16
C MET A 115 10.49 5.91 -0.14
N ARG A 116 11.72 6.09 -0.63
CA ARG A 116 12.27 5.38 -1.79
C ARG A 116 12.21 3.86 -1.60
N LEU A 117 12.67 3.38 -0.45
CA LEU A 117 12.59 1.96 -0.08
C LEU A 117 11.13 1.50 -0.04
N TYR A 118 10.25 2.25 0.62
CA TYR A 118 8.85 1.87 0.78
C TYR A 118 8.12 1.73 -0.57
N ILE A 119 8.25 2.72 -1.45
CA ILE A 119 7.64 2.72 -2.78
C ILE A 119 8.13 1.53 -3.59
N THR A 120 9.43 1.27 -3.54
CA THR A 120 10.05 0.16 -4.27
C THR A 120 9.54 -1.21 -3.80
N MET A 121 9.37 -1.38 -2.49
CA MET A 121 9.02 -2.67 -1.88
C MET A 121 7.51 -2.97 -1.96
N HIS A 122 6.67 -1.95 -1.91
CA HIS A 122 5.20 -2.11 -1.93
C HIS A 122 4.59 -2.04 -3.32
N ARG A 123 5.40 -2.02 -4.38
CA ARG A 123 4.90 -2.04 -5.74
C ARG A 123 4.08 -3.30 -6.08
N PHE A 124 4.22 -4.41 -5.33
CA PHE A 124 3.66 -5.73 -5.66
C PHE A 124 2.52 -6.28 -4.78
N VAL A 125 2.44 -5.99 -3.47
CA VAL A 125 1.51 -6.73 -2.56
C VAL A 125 0.95 -5.84 -1.45
N LEU A 126 -0.31 -6.09 -1.11
CA LEU A 126 -1.20 -5.27 -0.30
C LEU A 126 -1.55 -5.91 1.05
N VAL A 127 -0.70 -5.78 2.09
CA VAL A 127 -1.19 -5.94 3.47
C VAL A 127 -0.32 -5.15 4.46
N LEU A 128 -0.86 -4.10 5.09
CA LEU A 128 -0.07 -3.24 6.02
C LEU A 128 -0.74 -2.97 7.38
N PHE A 129 -2.08 -2.93 7.48
CA PHE A 129 -2.73 -2.24 8.60
C PHE A 129 -2.90 -3.01 9.93
N ARG A 130 -2.98 -4.34 9.92
CA ARG A 130 -3.45 -5.09 11.12
C ARG A 130 -2.39 -5.30 12.22
N VAL A 131 -1.12 -5.07 11.94
CA VAL A 131 -0.01 -5.47 12.85
C VAL A 131 0.28 -4.41 13.90
N LEU A 132 0.29 -3.14 13.52
CA LEU A 132 0.63 -2.04 14.44
C LEU A 132 -0.44 -1.77 15.49
N ILE A 133 -1.73 -1.90 15.13
CA ILE A 133 -2.82 -1.81 16.11
C ILE A 133 -2.62 -2.87 17.18
N GLY A 134 -2.27 -4.10 16.76
CA GLY A 134 -1.91 -5.18 17.67
C GLY A 134 -0.70 -4.85 18.55
N ILE A 135 0.36 -4.24 17.99
CA ILE A 135 1.58 -3.85 18.72
C ILE A 135 1.33 -2.70 19.71
N LYS A 136 0.43 -1.77 19.40
CA LYS A 136 0.08 -0.70 20.33
C LYS A 136 -0.80 -1.18 21.47
N SER A 137 -1.84 -1.96 21.18
CA SER A 137 -2.61 -2.62 22.23
C SER A 137 -1.73 -3.51 23.10
N LEU A 138 -0.72 -4.14 22.49
CA LEU A 138 0.35 -4.89 23.15
C LEU A 138 1.15 -4.04 24.15
N VAL A 139 1.61 -2.85 23.74
CA VAL A 139 2.36 -1.92 24.61
C VAL A 139 1.48 -1.42 25.76
N GLU A 140 0.21 -1.11 25.46
CA GLU A 140 -0.76 -0.62 26.45
C GLU A 140 -1.16 -1.70 27.46
N GLU A 141 -1.34 -2.96 27.02
CA GLU A 141 -1.72 -4.09 27.90
C GLU A 141 -0.55 -4.63 28.73
N CYS A 142 0.67 -4.63 28.19
CA CYS A 142 1.80 -5.31 28.85
C CYS A 142 2.64 -4.40 29.75
N GLY A 143 2.64 -3.08 29.52
CA GLY A 143 3.62 -2.19 30.14
C GLY A 143 5.08 -2.64 29.90
N GLU A 144 6.04 -2.01 30.57
CA GLU A 144 7.47 -2.35 30.40
C GLU A 144 7.90 -3.70 31.04
N LYS A 145 7.02 -4.37 31.80
CA LYS A 145 7.42 -5.39 32.80
C LYS A 145 7.02 -6.84 32.53
N ILE A 146 6.17 -7.17 31.55
CA ILE A 146 5.76 -8.56 31.30
C ILE A 146 6.78 -9.30 30.42
N SER A 147 7.13 -10.54 30.80
CA SER A 147 7.92 -11.43 29.96
C SER A 147 7.16 -11.72 28.66
N LYS A 148 7.78 -11.41 27.53
CA LYS A 148 7.13 -11.37 26.21
C LYS A 148 6.69 -12.75 25.72
N GLU A 149 7.29 -13.82 26.23
CA GLU A 149 6.91 -15.21 25.96
C GLU A 149 5.56 -15.57 26.59
N GLU A 150 5.34 -15.13 27.83
CA GLU A 150 4.08 -15.38 28.56
C GLU A 150 2.89 -14.71 27.85
N TYR A 151 3.12 -13.54 27.25
CA TYR A 151 2.12 -12.89 26.40
C TYR A 151 1.79 -13.71 25.15
N VAL A 152 2.83 -14.21 24.45
CA VAL A 152 2.64 -15.00 23.23
C VAL A 152 1.80 -16.23 23.54
N TRP A 153 2.13 -16.94 24.63
CA TRP A 153 1.36 -18.07 25.12
C TRP A 153 -0.06 -17.68 25.53
N LYS A 154 -0.25 -16.59 26.28
CA LYS A 154 -1.58 -16.09 26.67
C LYS A 154 -2.45 -15.78 25.46
N THR A 155 -1.87 -15.15 24.44
CA THR A 155 -2.58 -14.76 23.21
C THR A 155 -3.00 -16.00 22.41
N LEU A 156 -2.08 -16.95 22.23
CA LEU A 156 -2.36 -18.20 21.53
C LEU A 156 -3.39 -19.07 22.28
N ASN A 157 -3.31 -19.12 23.61
CA ASN A 157 -4.27 -19.83 24.47
C ASN A 157 -5.66 -19.17 24.46
N SER A 158 -5.72 -17.84 24.29
CA SER A 158 -6.97 -17.12 24.08
C SER A 158 -7.58 -17.30 22.67
N SER A 159 -7.04 -18.21 21.86
CA SER A 159 -7.43 -18.45 20.46
C SER A 159 -7.29 -17.22 19.56
N LYS A 160 -6.45 -16.25 19.94
CA LYS A 160 -6.10 -15.09 19.12
C LYS A 160 -4.88 -15.41 18.26
N VAL A 161 -4.80 -14.76 17.10
CA VAL A 161 -3.63 -14.83 16.22
C VAL A 161 -2.67 -13.69 16.53
N ILE A 162 -1.38 -13.95 16.42
CA ILE A 162 -0.35 -12.90 16.54
C ILE A 162 -0.30 -12.16 15.21
N PRO A 163 -0.67 -10.86 15.18
CA PRO A 163 -0.63 -10.10 13.94
C PRO A 163 0.78 -10.09 13.35
N GLY A 164 0.90 -10.37 12.07
CA GLY A 164 2.18 -10.32 11.36
C GLY A 164 2.85 -11.68 11.15
N TYR A 165 2.43 -12.70 11.89
CA TYR A 165 2.85 -14.09 11.71
C TYR A 165 1.70 -14.89 11.14
N GLY A 166 1.97 -15.92 10.34
CA GLY A 166 0.89 -16.79 9.87
C GLY A 166 0.64 -16.86 8.38
N HIS A 167 1.54 -16.35 7.54
CA HIS A 167 1.28 -16.38 6.09
C HIS A 167 1.39 -17.81 5.56
N GLY A 168 0.28 -18.39 5.11
CA GLY A 168 0.17 -19.81 4.71
C GLY A 168 0.92 -20.24 3.44
N VAL A 169 1.81 -19.41 2.91
CA VAL A 169 2.56 -19.66 1.65
C VAL A 169 4.06 -19.55 1.85
N LEU A 170 4.53 -18.58 2.65
CA LEU A 170 5.96 -18.36 2.83
C LEU A 170 6.54 -19.35 3.84
N ARG A 171 7.63 -20.01 3.42
CA ARG A 171 8.39 -20.98 4.24
C ARG A 171 9.62 -20.37 4.91
N LYS A 172 9.84 -19.07 4.72
CA LYS A 172 10.94 -18.29 5.29
C LYS A 172 10.43 -16.89 5.60
N THR A 173 11.19 -16.16 6.40
CA THR A 173 10.93 -14.73 6.65
C THR A 173 10.84 -13.98 5.34
N ASP A 174 9.85 -13.09 5.21
CA ASP A 174 9.68 -12.26 4.03
C ASP A 174 10.94 -11.40 3.78
N PRO A 175 11.59 -11.49 2.60
CA PRO A 175 12.74 -10.64 2.26
C PRO A 175 12.45 -9.16 2.43
N ARG A 176 11.19 -8.76 2.24
CA ARG A 176 10.77 -7.37 2.37
C ARG A 176 10.79 -6.91 3.84
N TYR A 177 10.46 -7.79 4.78
CA TYR A 177 10.66 -7.51 6.20
C TYR A 177 12.15 -7.41 6.53
N VAL A 178 12.99 -8.30 5.96
CA VAL A 178 14.45 -8.26 6.18
C VAL A 178 15.03 -6.92 5.74
N CYS A 179 14.67 -6.41 4.55
CA CYS A 179 15.12 -5.10 4.07
C CYS A 179 14.75 -3.97 5.04
N GLN A 180 13.52 -3.98 5.57
CA GLN A 180 13.09 -2.99 6.55
C GLN A 180 13.79 -3.14 7.89
N ARG A 181 14.02 -4.36 8.37
CA ARG A 181 14.79 -4.61 9.58
C ARG A 181 16.23 -4.08 9.43
N VAL A 182 16.87 -4.31 8.29
CA VAL A 182 18.21 -3.78 7.99
C VAL A 182 18.21 -2.24 7.99
N PHE A 183 17.19 -1.63 7.39
CA PHE A 183 17.03 -0.17 7.43
C PHE A 183 16.85 0.33 8.87
N ALA A 184 15.99 -0.32 9.66
CA ALA A 184 15.71 0.08 11.02
C ALA A 184 16.92 -0.06 11.96
N LEU A 185 17.68 -1.16 11.83
CA LEU A 185 18.92 -1.36 12.58
C LEU A 185 19.96 -0.26 12.33
N LYS A 186 19.97 0.32 11.12
CA LYS A 186 20.92 1.37 10.74
C LYS A 186 20.48 2.77 11.16
N HIS A 187 19.18 3.06 11.11
CA HIS A 187 18.68 4.44 11.21
C HIS A 187 17.78 4.71 12.42
N LEU A 188 17.23 3.67 13.06
CA LEU A 188 16.37 3.77 14.25
C LEU A 188 16.52 2.55 15.19
N PRO A 189 17.74 2.20 15.63
CA PRO A 189 17.95 1.05 16.52
C PRO A 189 17.37 1.26 17.93
N ASP A 190 17.32 2.50 18.39
CA ASP A 190 16.89 2.86 19.75
C ASP A 190 15.37 3.09 19.87
N ASP A 191 14.63 3.00 18.76
CA ASP A 191 13.18 3.18 18.79
C ASP A 191 12.50 2.08 19.63
N PRO A 192 11.72 2.42 20.66
CA PRO A 192 11.11 1.44 21.56
C PRO A 192 10.18 0.45 20.85
N LEU A 193 9.47 0.91 19.82
CA LEU A 193 8.59 0.03 19.03
C LEU A 193 9.46 -0.94 18.21
N PHE A 194 10.56 -0.45 17.61
CA PHE A 194 11.49 -1.30 16.86
C PHE A 194 12.12 -2.38 17.72
N GLN A 195 12.55 -2.04 18.92
CA GLN A 195 13.07 -3.02 19.87
C GLN A 195 12.02 -4.06 20.25
N LEU A 196 10.75 -3.66 20.39
CA LEU A 196 9.66 -4.60 20.65
C LEU A 196 9.49 -5.58 19.48
N VAL A 197 9.46 -5.10 18.24
CA VAL A 197 9.32 -5.99 17.08
C VAL A 197 10.55 -6.82 16.79
N SER A 198 11.75 -6.28 17.05
CA SER A 198 12.97 -7.08 16.95
C SER A 198 12.93 -8.26 17.91
N LYS A 199 12.45 -8.05 19.14
CA LYS A 199 12.27 -9.10 20.15
C LYS A 199 11.15 -10.08 19.79
N LEU A 200 10.01 -9.61 19.29
CA LEU A 200 8.94 -10.50 18.80
C LEU A 200 9.42 -11.40 17.66
N TYR A 201 10.27 -10.88 16.76
CA TYR A 201 10.87 -11.67 15.68
C TYR A 201 11.73 -12.84 16.18
N GLU A 202 12.35 -12.71 17.35
CA GLU A 202 13.16 -13.77 17.96
C GLU A 202 12.30 -14.78 18.74
N VAL A 203 11.28 -14.30 19.47
CA VAL A 203 10.47 -15.12 20.38
C VAL A 203 9.36 -15.91 19.68
N VAL A 204 8.67 -15.30 18.70
CA VAL A 204 7.45 -15.87 18.12
C VAL A 204 7.70 -17.09 17.21
N PRO A 205 8.71 -17.12 16.32
CA PRO A 205 8.90 -18.25 15.41
C PRO A 205 9.18 -19.60 16.11
N PRO A 206 10.03 -19.68 17.15
CA PRO A 206 10.21 -20.93 17.91
C PRO A 206 8.90 -21.45 18.52
N ILE A 207 8.12 -20.58 19.18
CA ILE A 207 6.85 -20.96 19.81
C ILE A 207 5.83 -21.47 18.78
N LEU A 208 5.72 -20.82 17.63
CA LEU A 208 4.83 -21.29 16.56
C LEU A 208 5.29 -22.64 15.99
N THR A 209 6.60 -22.87 15.92
CA THR A 209 7.18 -24.13 15.44
C THR A 209 6.87 -25.29 16.40
N GLU A 210 6.97 -25.07 17.71
CA GLU A 210 6.60 -26.08 18.74
C GLU A 210 5.12 -26.49 18.65
N LEU A 211 4.24 -25.54 18.31
CA LEU A 211 2.80 -25.79 18.13
C LEU A 211 2.46 -26.50 16.80
N GLY A 212 3.46 -26.90 16.01
CA GLY A 212 3.27 -27.52 14.69
C GLY A 212 2.72 -26.55 13.63
N LYS A 213 2.69 -25.25 13.92
CA LYS A 213 2.23 -24.20 13.01
C LYS A 213 3.44 -23.55 12.33
N ILE A 214 3.81 -24.05 11.15
CA ILE A 214 4.91 -23.49 10.37
C ILE A 214 4.47 -22.15 9.77
N LEU A 215 4.80 -21.05 10.44
CA LEU A 215 4.27 -19.74 10.12
C LEU A 215 5.34 -18.65 10.32
N TYR A 216 5.87 -18.13 9.20
CA TYR A 216 6.91 -17.11 9.22
C TYR A 216 6.33 -15.69 9.20
N PHE A 217 7.12 -14.73 9.70
CA PHE A 217 6.75 -13.31 9.75
C PHE A 217 6.67 -12.73 8.34
N HIS A 218 5.57 -12.07 8.03
CA HIS A 218 5.28 -11.52 6.71
C HIS A 218 5.14 -9.99 6.68
N TYR A 219 5.41 -9.28 7.78
CA TYR A 219 4.86 -7.92 7.89
C TYR A 219 5.86 -6.81 8.17
N HIS A 220 5.44 -5.64 7.71
CA HIS A 220 6.21 -4.42 7.61
C HIS A 220 5.98 -3.53 8.83
N PHE A 221 7.05 -3.25 9.56
CA PHE A 221 6.96 -2.73 10.92
C PHE A 221 7.02 -1.18 11.01
N ILE A 222 7.51 -0.49 9.99
CA ILE A 222 8.02 0.89 10.15
C ILE A 222 6.97 2.03 10.04
N TRP A 223 5.66 1.77 10.03
CA TRP A 223 4.72 2.80 9.56
C TRP A 223 3.48 3.04 10.43
N PHE A 224 3.63 3.70 11.59
CA PHE A 224 2.50 4.15 12.41
C PHE A 224 1.96 5.54 12.04
N GLN A 225 2.78 6.51 11.61
CA GLN A 225 2.30 7.90 11.46
C GLN A 225 1.93 8.32 10.03
N LEU A 226 2.22 7.47 9.05
CA LEU A 226 2.05 7.80 7.63
C LEU A 226 1.25 6.74 6.86
N SER A 227 0.96 5.58 7.46
CA SER A 227 0.29 4.46 6.77
C SER A 227 -1.11 4.79 6.30
N HIS A 228 -1.88 5.61 7.03
CA HIS A 228 -3.19 6.02 6.54
C HIS A 228 -3.12 6.71 5.19
N ILE A 229 -2.04 7.35 4.75
CA ILE A 229 -2.03 8.08 3.45
C ILE A 229 -0.87 7.72 2.52
N VAL A 230 0.27 7.27 3.04
CA VAL A 230 1.35 6.71 2.20
C VAL A 230 0.95 5.38 1.56
N SER A 231 0.02 4.63 2.18
CA SER A 231 -0.61 3.49 1.51
C SER A 231 -1.64 3.91 0.45
N MET A 232 -2.04 5.18 0.40
CA MET A 232 -3.11 5.64 -0.51
C MET A 232 -2.60 5.99 -1.90
N GLY A 233 -1.35 6.42 -2.06
CA GLY A 233 -0.81 6.76 -3.39
C GLY A 233 -0.14 5.61 -4.16
N TYR A 234 0.20 4.48 -3.54
CA TYR A 234 1.33 3.68 -4.06
C TYR A 234 1.00 2.26 -4.49
N LEU A 235 -0.28 1.97 -4.68
CA LEU A 235 -0.73 0.62 -4.99
C LEU A 235 -0.60 0.22 -6.44
N LEU A 236 -0.19 1.12 -7.35
CA LEU A 236 -0.65 0.97 -8.73
C LEU A 236 0.45 0.89 -9.79
N VAL A 237 1.74 1.11 -9.52
CA VAL A 237 2.78 1.07 -10.58
C VAL A 237 2.76 -0.25 -11.36
N LEU A 238 2.52 -1.39 -10.68
CA LEU A 238 2.35 -2.67 -11.37
C LEU A 238 0.95 -2.94 -11.88
N PHE A 239 -0.11 -2.45 -11.24
CA PHE A 239 -1.44 -2.52 -11.83
C PHE A 239 -1.44 -1.79 -13.17
N TRP A 240 -0.82 -0.61 -13.24
CA TRP A 240 -0.64 0.16 -14.47
C TRP A 240 0.20 -0.58 -15.49
N PHE A 241 1.34 -1.15 -15.10
CA PHE A 241 2.13 -1.97 -16.01
C PHE A 241 1.33 -3.18 -16.56
N GLN A 242 0.55 -3.84 -15.71
CA GLN A 242 -0.30 -4.96 -16.11
C GLN A 242 -1.48 -4.51 -16.96
N LEU A 243 -2.01 -3.31 -16.76
CA LEU A 243 -3.03 -2.71 -17.62
C LEU A 243 -2.45 -2.39 -19.00
N ILE A 244 -1.28 -1.75 -19.07
CA ILE A 244 -0.57 -1.48 -20.32
C ILE A 244 -0.31 -2.80 -21.06
N ARG A 245 0.27 -3.78 -20.37
CA ARG A 245 0.54 -5.11 -20.94
C ARG A 245 -0.75 -5.81 -21.38
N GLY A 246 -1.83 -5.70 -20.59
CA GLY A 246 -3.12 -6.27 -20.93
C GLY A 246 -3.70 -5.68 -22.21
N ARG A 247 -3.52 -4.37 -22.45
CA ARG A 247 -3.90 -3.74 -23.72
C ARG A 247 -2.96 -4.07 -24.86
N ALA A 248 -1.65 -4.13 -24.60
CA ALA A 248 -0.65 -4.51 -25.60
C ALA A 248 -0.82 -5.95 -26.09
N LEU A 249 -1.25 -6.86 -25.21
CA LEU A 249 -1.57 -8.25 -25.55
C LEU A 249 -3.01 -8.45 -26.07
N GLY A 250 -3.82 -7.39 -26.11
CA GLY A 250 -5.21 -7.47 -26.55
C GLY A 250 -6.06 -8.42 -25.70
N LEU A 251 -5.82 -8.48 -24.37
CA LEU A 251 -6.55 -9.38 -23.48
C LEU A 251 -8.07 -9.09 -23.56
N PRO A 252 -8.92 -10.13 -23.66
CA PRO A 252 -10.36 -9.96 -23.76
C PRO A 252 -10.97 -9.50 -22.42
N LEU A 253 -12.24 -9.11 -22.46
CA LEU A 253 -13.03 -8.80 -21.27
C LEU A 253 -13.07 -10.00 -20.31
N GLU A 254 -12.78 -9.77 -19.03
CA GLU A 254 -12.93 -10.77 -17.98
C GLU A 254 -14.42 -11.07 -17.75
N ARG A 255 -14.85 -12.31 -18.03
CA ARG A 255 -16.25 -12.74 -17.92
C ARG A 255 -16.39 -14.11 -17.27
N PRO A 256 -16.13 -14.24 -15.95
CA PRO A 256 -16.33 -15.49 -15.23
C PRO A 256 -17.83 -15.83 -15.17
N LYS A 257 -18.16 -17.12 -15.15
CA LYS A 257 -19.53 -17.58 -14.92
C LYS A 257 -19.83 -17.60 -13.42
N SER A 258 -20.88 -16.91 -13.00
CA SER A 258 -21.45 -17.05 -11.66
C SER A 258 -22.49 -18.17 -11.65
N VAL A 259 -22.52 -18.96 -10.58
CA VAL A 259 -23.51 -20.01 -10.37
C VAL A 259 -24.08 -19.90 -8.96
N ASN A 260 -25.34 -20.32 -8.77
CA ASN A 260 -25.95 -20.39 -7.46
C ASN A 260 -25.83 -21.81 -6.88
N MET A 261 -26.24 -21.98 -5.61
CA MET A 261 -26.17 -23.27 -4.93
C MET A 261 -27.08 -24.34 -5.58
N ASP A 262 -28.23 -23.95 -6.12
CA ASP A 262 -29.14 -24.88 -6.79
C ASP A 262 -28.53 -25.47 -8.06
N TRP A 263 -27.86 -24.62 -8.86
CA TRP A 263 -27.12 -25.06 -10.03
C TRP A 263 -26.00 -26.04 -9.64
N LEU A 264 -25.25 -25.75 -8.57
CA LEU A 264 -24.21 -26.65 -8.07
C LEU A 264 -24.77 -28.01 -7.62
N ASN A 265 -25.87 -28.00 -6.86
CA ASN A 265 -26.54 -29.23 -6.41
C ASN A 265 -27.03 -30.08 -7.58
N ASN A 266 -27.63 -29.45 -8.58
CA ASN A 266 -28.09 -30.14 -9.78
C ASN A 266 -26.93 -30.67 -10.62
N PHE A 267 -25.86 -29.89 -10.79
CA PHE A 267 -24.65 -30.30 -11.51
C PHE A 267 -24.00 -31.55 -10.87
N MET A 268 -23.88 -31.55 -9.54
CA MET A 268 -23.33 -32.69 -8.78
C MET A 268 -24.22 -33.94 -8.84
N ARG A 269 -25.54 -33.77 -8.95
CA ARG A 269 -26.50 -34.89 -9.09
C ARG A 269 -26.52 -35.50 -10.49
N LEU A 270 -26.34 -34.67 -11.52
CA LEU A 270 -26.26 -35.11 -12.92
C LEU A 270 -24.92 -35.80 -13.27
N SER A 271 -23.90 -35.64 -12.42
CA SER A 271 -22.57 -36.22 -12.58
C SER A 271 -22.40 -37.58 -11.89
N ARG A 272 -23.49 -38.18 -11.38
CA ARG A 272 -23.56 -39.54 -10.82
C ARG A 272 -24.34 -40.44 -11.77
#